data_AF-A0A6A1QCZ3-F1
#
_entry.id   AF-A0A6A1QCZ3-F1
#
_cell.length_a   1.000
_cell.length_b   1.000
_cell.length_c   1.000
_cell.angle_alpha   90.00
_cell.angle_beta   90.00
_cell.angle_gamma   90.00
#
_symmetry.space_group_name_H-M   'P 1'
#
loop_
_entity.id
_entity.type
_entity.pdbx_description
1 polymer ?
#
loop_
_entity_poly.entity_id
_entity_poly.type
_entity_poly.pdbx_seq_one_letter_code
_entity_poly.pdbx_strand_id
1 'polypeptide(L)'
;MREAERQQWERSNAVRKICTGVDYSWLASAPRPTYDLSPGERLQLEDVCAKIHPSYCGPAILRFRQLMAEQEPEVQEVSRLFRSVLQEVLERMKQEEEAHKLTRHQIPMGGETVPIH
;
A
#
# COMPACT_ATOMS: atom_id res chain seq x y z
N MET A 1 -22.56 -27.90 -36.37
CA MET A 1 -21.81 -26.77 -36.97
C MET A 1 -21.25 -25.81 -35.93
N ARG A 2 -22.07 -25.22 -35.04
CA ARG A 2 -21.58 -24.28 -34.00
C ARG A 2 -20.48 -24.82 -33.07
N GLU A 3 -20.51 -26.11 -32.74
CA GLU A 3 -19.47 -26.73 -31.90
C GLU A 3 -18.14 -26.92 -32.64
N ALA A 4 -18.19 -27.19 -33.95
CA ALA A 4 -17.01 -27.30 -34.79
C ALA A 4 -16.32 -25.93 -34.98
N GLU A 5 -17.11 -24.86 -35.13
CA GLU A 5 -16.60 -23.48 -35.17
C GLU A 5 -15.94 -23.08 -33.85
N ARG A 6 -16.56 -23.43 -32.70
CA ARG A 6 -15.97 -23.19 -31.38
C ARG A 6 -14.63 -23.92 -31.21
N GLN A 7 -14.57 -25.21 -31.56
CA GLN A 7 -13.33 -25.99 -31.48
C GLN A 7 -12.26 -25.50 -32.44
N GLN A 8 -12.63 -24.96 -33.61
CA GLN A 8 -11.69 -24.35 -34.54
C GLN A 8 -11.15 -23.02 -34.01
N TRP A 9 -12.00 -22.21 -33.40
CA TRP A 9 -11.60 -20.98 -32.71
C TRP A 9 -10.64 -21.27 -31.57
N GLU A 10 -10.97 -22.22 -30.69
CA GLU A 10 -10.14 -22.60 -29.54
C GLU A 10 -8.77 -23.14 -29.99
N ARG A 11 -8.74 -24.00 -31.02
CA ARG A 11 -7.48 -24.47 -31.62
C ARG A 11 -6.64 -23.33 -32.21
N SER A 12 -7.27 -22.38 -32.91
CA SER A 12 -6.59 -21.22 -33.47
C SER A 12 -6.01 -20.31 -32.39
N ASN A 13 -6.76 -20.05 -31.32
CA ASN A 13 -6.29 -19.28 -30.17
C ASN A 13 -5.16 -19.98 -29.41
N ALA A 14 -5.24 -21.30 -29.22
CA ALA A 14 -4.17 -22.09 -28.60
C ALA A 14 -2.87 -22.07 -29.42
N VAL A 15 -2.98 -22.22 -30.76
CA VAL A 15 -1.83 -22.15 -31.67
C VAL A 15 -1.18 -20.76 -31.65
N ARG A 16 -1.98 -19.68 -31.58
CA ARG A 16 -1.45 -18.31 -31.44
C ARG A 16 -0.71 -18.11 -30.11
N LYS A 17 -1.21 -18.65 -29.00
CA LYS A 17 -0.53 -18.62 -27.69
C LYS A 17 0.83 -19.33 -27.71
N ILE A 18 0.97 -20.41 -28.47
CA ILE A 18 2.23 -21.19 -28.60
C ILE A 18 3.26 -20.46 -29.48
N CYS A 19 2.84 -19.83 -30.58
CA CYS A 19 3.78 -19.18 -31.51
C CYS A 19 4.36 -17.85 -31.00
N THR A 20 3.61 -17.04 -30.24
CA THR A 20 4.08 -15.72 -29.80
C THR A 20 4.66 -15.69 -28.39
N GLY A 21 4.57 -16.80 -27.63
CA GLY A 21 5.06 -16.91 -26.26
C GLY A 21 4.39 -15.97 -25.25
N VAL A 22 3.44 -15.14 -25.70
CA VAL A 22 2.78 -14.08 -24.94
C VAL A 22 1.29 -14.13 -25.25
N ASP A 23 0.47 -14.11 -24.19
CA ASP A 23 -0.99 -14.13 -24.28
C ASP A 23 -1.52 -12.71 -24.53
N TYR A 24 -2.00 -12.45 -25.74
CA TYR A 24 -2.61 -11.18 -26.15
C TYR A 24 -4.12 -11.09 -25.84
N SER A 25 -4.67 -11.96 -24.98
CA SER A 25 -6.10 -11.90 -24.60
C SER A 25 -6.50 -10.56 -23.96
N TRP A 26 -5.55 -9.83 -23.38
CA TRP A 26 -5.78 -8.47 -22.85
C TRP A 26 -6.13 -7.45 -23.94
N LEU A 27 -5.70 -7.64 -25.19
CA LEU A 27 -6.07 -6.79 -26.33
C LEU A 27 -7.52 -7.01 -26.79
N ALA A 28 -8.10 -8.17 -26.47
CA ALA A 28 -9.47 -8.54 -26.85
C ALA A 28 -10.48 -8.34 -25.71
N SER A 29 -10.03 -8.01 -24.51
CA SER A 29 -10.88 -7.80 -23.34
C SER A 29 -11.48 -6.39 -23.38
N ALA A 30 -12.80 -6.24 -23.25
CA ALA A 30 -13.39 -4.94 -22.93
C ALA A 30 -12.70 -4.38 -21.66
N PRO A 31 -12.47 -3.05 -21.56
CA PRO A 31 -11.81 -2.47 -20.40
C PRO A 31 -12.56 -2.92 -19.15
N ARG A 32 -11.89 -3.70 -18.30
CA ARG A 32 -12.38 -3.96 -16.94
C ARG A 32 -12.64 -2.60 -16.29
N PRO A 33 -13.60 -2.47 -15.34
CA PRO A 33 -13.73 -1.24 -14.59
C PRO A 33 -12.35 -0.89 -14.03
N THR A 34 -11.73 0.12 -14.65
CA THR A 34 -10.41 0.58 -14.28
C THR A 34 -10.62 1.21 -12.93
N TYR A 35 -10.18 0.51 -11.89
CA TYR A 35 -10.01 1.13 -10.59
C TYR A 35 -8.97 2.24 -10.77
N ASP A 36 -9.47 3.44 -11.02
CA ASP A 36 -8.69 4.62 -11.27
C ASP A 36 -8.86 5.54 -10.06
N LEU A 37 -7.77 5.74 -9.34
CA LEU A 37 -7.75 6.72 -8.26
C LEU A 37 -7.86 8.09 -8.92
N SER A 38 -8.86 8.88 -8.52
CA SER A 38 -8.96 10.23 -9.07
C SER A 38 -7.69 11.03 -8.76
N PRO A 39 -7.28 11.99 -9.61
CA PRO A 39 -6.05 12.76 -9.38
C PRO A 39 -6.02 13.46 -8.01
N GLY A 40 -7.17 13.91 -7.51
CA GLY A 40 -7.27 14.51 -6.17
C GLY A 40 -7.07 13.49 -5.05
N GLU A 41 -7.57 12.27 -5.22
CA GLU A 41 -7.38 11.18 -4.28
C GLU A 41 -5.94 10.70 -4.19
N ARG A 42 -5.25 10.68 -5.34
CA ARG A 42 -3.82 10.40 -5.41
C ARG A 42 -3.00 11.48 -4.73
N LEU A 43 -3.29 12.75 -5.01
CA LEU A 43 -2.59 13.89 -4.38
C LEU A 43 -2.72 13.87 -2.85
N GLN A 44 -3.90 13.56 -2.32
CA GLN A 44 -4.12 13.43 -0.88
C GLN A 44 -3.28 12.30 -0.27
N LEU A 45 -3.17 11.15 -0.95
CA LEU A 45 -2.32 10.06 -0.50
C LEU A 45 -0.85 10.44 -0.52
N GLU A 46 -0.39 11.11 -1.57
CA GLU A 46 0.99 11.57 -1.70
C GLU A 46 1.37 12.58 -0.61
N ASP A 47 0.50 13.54 -0.28
CA ASP A 47 0.73 14.51 0.81
C ASP A 47 0.89 13.83 2.18
N VAL A 48 0.07 12.82 2.45
CA VAL A 48 0.15 12.05 3.71
C VAL A 48 1.43 11.21 3.73
N CYS A 49 1.77 10.53 2.64
CA CYS A 49 2.99 9.73 2.52
C CYS A 49 4.26 10.58 2.70
N ALA A 50 4.28 11.81 2.18
CA ALA A 50 5.43 12.71 2.32
C ALA A 50 5.73 13.12 3.77
N LYS A 51 4.74 13.03 4.66
CA LYS A 51 4.88 13.36 6.10
C LYS A 51 5.35 12.18 6.95
N ILE A 52 5.32 10.96 6.42
CA ILE A 52 5.72 9.76 7.16
C ILE A 52 7.24 9.61 7.11
N HIS A 53 7.84 9.43 8.28
CA HIS A 53 9.28 9.24 8.41
C HIS A 53 9.69 7.88 7.82
N PRO A 54 10.82 7.77 7.09
CA PRO A 54 11.20 6.53 6.39
C PRO A 54 11.18 5.27 7.25
N SER A 55 11.59 5.37 8.53
CA SER A 55 11.58 4.24 9.48
C SER A 55 10.18 3.68 9.77
N TYR A 56 9.12 4.48 9.62
CA TYR A 56 7.73 4.07 9.87
C TYR A 56 7.05 3.50 8.62
N CYS A 57 7.66 3.64 7.43
CA CYS A 57 7.10 3.13 6.19
C CYS A 57 6.92 1.60 6.21
N GLY A 58 7.93 0.86 6.69
CA GLY A 58 7.85 -0.60 6.81
C GLY A 58 6.69 -1.08 7.70
N PRO A 59 6.61 -0.63 8.97
CA PRO A 59 5.49 -0.93 9.86
C PRO A 59 4.12 -0.52 9.31
N ALA A 60 4.03 0.63 8.63
CA ALA A 60 2.79 1.08 8.00
C ALA A 60 2.29 0.11 6.91
N ILE A 61 3.20 -0.31 6.02
CA ILE A 61 2.89 -1.28 4.94
C ILE A 61 2.49 -2.63 5.54
N LEU A 62 3.18 -3.08 6.59
CA LEU A 62 2.85 -4.33 7.26
C LEU A 62 1.46 -4.28 7.87
N ARG A 63 1.11 -3.18 8.56
CA ARG A 63 -0.21 -3.01 9.17
C ARG A 63 -1.31 -2.99 8.11
N PHE A 64 -1.09 -2.29 7.01
CA PHE A 64 -2.03 -2.28 5.89
C PHE A 64 -2.27 -3.68 5.33
N ARG A 65 -1.22 -4.48 5.13
CA ARG A 65 -1.35 -5.86 4.64
C ARG A 65 -2.14 -6.77 5.60
N GLN A 66 -1.94 -6.61 6.91
CA GLN A 66 -2.73 -7.33 7.91
C GLN A 66 -4.20 -6.98 7.79
N LEU A 67 -4.53 -5.68 7.73
CA LEU A 67 -5.90 -5.19 7.61
C LEU A 67 -6.56 -5.61 6.29
N MET A 68 -5.82 -5.69 5.19
CA MET A 68 -6.29 -6.24 3.91
C MET A 68 -6.66 -7.72 4.02
N ALA A 69 -5.88 -8.50 4.77
CA ALA A 69 -6.16 -9.92 4.99
C ALA A 69 -7.29 -10.16 6.00
N GLU A 70 -7.44 -9.28 6.99
CA GLU A 70 -8.48 -9.39 8.02
C GLU A 70 -9.87 -8.97 7.52
N GLN A 71 -9.95 -7.91 6.70
CA GLN A 71 -11.22 -7.32 6.28
C GLN A 71 -11.65 -7.72 4.87
N GLU A 72 -10.73 -8.23 4.04
CA GLU A 72 -10.96 -8.54 2.62
C GLU A 72 -11.79 -7.46 1.89
N PRO A 73 -11.36 -6.18 1.94
CA PRO A 73 -12.16 -5.07 1.46
C PRO A 73 -12.39 -5.13 -0.06
N GLU A 74 -13.50 -4.56 -0.53
CA GLU A 74 -13.71 -4.42 -1.97
C GLU A 74 -12.64 -3.48 -2.57
N VAL A 75 -12.37 -3.63 -3.86
CA VAL A 75 -11.37 -2.83 -4.59
C VAL A 75 -11.57 -1.32 -4.37
N GLN A 76 -12.82 -0.85 -4.28
CA GLN A 76 -13.14 0.57 -4.02
C GLN A 76 -12.78 1.05 -2.62
N GLU A 77 -12.71 0.15 -1.65
CA GLU A 77 -12.45 0.45 -0.24
C GLU A 77 -10.96 0.44 0.09
N VAL A 78 -10.13 -0.17 -0.77
CA VAL A 78 -8.68 -0.28 -0.58
C VAL A 78 -8.02 1.09 -0.40
N SER A 79 -8.39 2.10 -1.20
CA SER A 79 -7.86 3.46 -1.07
C SER A 79 -8.24 4.11 0.26
N ARG A 80 -9.49 3.94 0.69
CA ARG A 80 -10.00 4.48 1.95
C ARG A 80 -9.29 3.82 3.13
N LEU A 81 -9.17 2.50 3.10
CA LEU A 81 -8.46 1.74 4.12
C LEU A 81 -6.99 2.19 4.20
N PHE A 82 -6.33 2.34 3.06
CA PHE A 82 -4.94 2.78 3.03
C PHE A 82 -4.77 4.17 3.65
N ARG A 83 -5.66 5.13 3.34
CA ARG A 83 -5.64 6.46 3.98
C ARG A 83 -5.80 6.38 5.49
N SER A 84 -6.75 5.58 5.99
CA SER A 84 -6.97 5.42 7.42
C SER A 84 -5.72 4.89 8.13
N VAL A 85 -5.03 3.92 7.52
CA VAL A 85 -3.77 3.38 8.07
C VAL A 85 -2.67 4.45 8.09
N LEU A 86 -2.51 5.22 7.02
CA LEU A 86 -1.49 6.27 6.98
C LEU A 86 -1.77 7.37 8.03
N GLN A 87 -3.03 7.74 8.23
CA GLN A 87 -3.42 8.69 9.27
C GLN A 87 -3.14 8.16 10.68
N GLU A 88 -3.44 6.87 10.93
CA GLU A 88 -3.10 6.21 12.20
C GLU A 88 -1.59 6.25 12.47
N VAL A 89 -0.77 5.98 11.45
CA VAL A 89 0.70 6.00 11.57
C VAL A 89 1.20 7.41 11.88
N LEU A 90 0.68 8.43 11.20
CA LEU A 90 1.05 9.82 11.47
C LEU A 90 0.72 10.24 12.91
N GLU A 91 -0.45 9.83 13.42
CA GLU A 91 -0.85 10.17 14.78
C GLU A 91 0.04 9.46 15.81
N ARG A 92 0.38 8.19 15.58
CA ARG A 92 1.34 7.45 16.44
C ARG A 92 2.72 8.10 16.43
N MET A 93 3.22 8.50 15.27
CA MET A 93 4.51 9.19 15.16
C MET A 93 4.51 10.50 15.96
N LYS A 94 3.43 11.29 15.86
CA LYS A 94 3.29 12.53 16.60
C LYS A 94 3.27 12.28 18.11
N GLN A 95 2.51 11.29 18.57
CA GLN A 95 2.44 10.91 19.99
C GLN A 95 3.81 10.48 20.52
N GLU A 96 4.55 9.69 19.74
CA GLU A 96 5.89 9.24 20.11
C GLU A 96 6.89 10.40 20.15
N GLU A 97 6.83 11.35 19.21
CA GLU A 97 7.67 12.55 19.25
C GLU A 97 7.39 13.40 20.50
N GLU A 98 6.12 13.61 20.85
CA GLU A 98 5.74 14.35 22.05
C GLU A 98 6.21 13.63 23.32
N ALA A 99 6.13 12.31 23.37
CA ALA A 99 6.66 11.50 24.47
C ALA A 99 8.20 11.65 24.59
N HIS A 100 8.92 11.56 23.47
CA HIS A 100 10.38 11.76 23.44
C HIS A 100 10.78 13.16 23.90
N LYS A 101 10.03 14.20 23.49
CA LYS A 101 10.21 15.56 24.00
C LYS A 101 10.04 15.58 25.52
N LEU A 102 8.97 15.00 26.05
CA LEU A 102 8.72 14.97 27.49
C LEU A 102 9.85 14.27 28.26
N THR A 103 10.30 13.11 27.78
CA THR A 103 11.43 12.36 28.37
C THR A 103 12.71 13.19 28.34
N ARG A 104 13.00 13.90 27.24
CA ARG A 104 14.20 14.74 27.14
C ARG A 104 14.21 15.90 28.14
N HIS A 105 13.03 16.45 28.47
CA HIS A 105 12.92 17.49 29.51
C HIS A 105 13.00 16.95 30.94
N GLN A 106 12.83 15.63 31.13
CA GLN A 106 12.83 14.98 32.44
C GLN A 106 14.14 14.29 32.81
N ILE A 107 15.10 14.14 31.88
CA ILE A 107 16.45 13.65 32.20
C ILE A 107 17.17 14.77 32.98
N PRO A 108 17.44 14.60 34.28
CA PRO A 108 18.30 15.53 34.99
C PRO A 108 19.70 15.38 34.39
N MET A 109 20.32 16.49 33.98
CA MET A 109 21.75 16.54 33.70
C MET A 109 22.47 16.28 35.03
N GLY A 110 22.62 15.00 35.40
CA GLY A 110 23.35 14.53 36.56
C GLY A 110 24.84 14.75 36.35
N GLY A 111 25.25 16.02 36.41
CA GLY A 111 26.64 16.41 36.54
C GLY A 111 26.94 16.66 38.00
N GLU A 112 27.59 15.70 38.66
CA GLU A 112 28.48 15.98 39.80
C GLU A 112 29.57 14.91 39.82
N THR A 113 30.72 15.27 39.26
CA THR A 113 31.98 14.57 39.45
C THR A 113 32.43 14.74 40.89
N VAL A 114 32.43 13.67 41.67
CA VAL A 114 33.02 13.68 43.02
C VAL A 114 34.52 13.34 42.89
N PRO A 115 35.45 14.26 43.24
CA PRO A 115 36.87 13.92 43.28
C PRO A 115 37.13 13.06 44.52
N ILE A 116 37.74 11.90 44.28
CA ILE A 116 38.22 10.99 45.32
C ILE A 116 39.55 11.57 45.81
N HIS A 117 39.64 11.90 47.10
CA HIS A 117 40.87 12.36 47.74
C HIS A 117 41.19 11.52 48.98
#